data_AF-A0A3A9ENU3-F1
#
_entry.id   AF-A0A3A9ENU3-F1
#
_cell.length_a   1.000
_cell.length_b   1.000
_cell.length_c   1.000
_cell.angle_alpha   90.00
_cell.angle_beta   90.00
_cell.angle_gamma   90.00
#
_symmetry.space_group_name_H-M   'P 1'
#
loop_
_entity.id
_entity.type
_entity.pdbx_description
1 polymer ?
#
loop_
_entity_poly.entity_id
_entity_poly.type
_entity_poly.pdbx_seq_one_letter_code
_entity_poly.pdbx_strand_id
1 'polypeptide(L)'
;MELPRAGFSATALDNLQKIIASKAELFKRALGTDTVDVEVLENKLRFPWFTLDGLEGEVDAYTKLIVGICDMAKRQKRVVARERTITNDKFTMRVFLIRLGFIGPEYQTARTLLLRNLTGNSSWLAGPPPERRSRRRNRKRVPPPPLSPTLPFAKGCNLLEGLAAWLTSSGTILSDEQRSNEYTGVRIVTVRWQNQNYRIIQVDGMTCKIEQA
;
A
#
# COMPACT_ATOMS: atom_id res chain seq x y z
N MET A 1 1.64 34.39 -6.23
CA MET A 1 0.31 33.87 -5.81
C MET A 1 -0.26 34.71 -4.69
N GLU A 2 -1.57 34.93 -4.67
CA GLU A 2 -2.26 35.72 -3.64
C GLU A 2 -3.37 34.91 -2.97
N LEU A 3 -3.56 35.10 -1.66
CA LEU A 3 -4.70 34.56 -0.92
C LEU A 3 -5.38 35.64 -0.07
N PRO A 4 -6.71 35.61 0.08
CA PRO A 4 -7.41 36.48 1.02
C PRO A 4 -6.94 36.24 2.45
N ARG A 5 -6.75 37.32 3.21
CA ARG A 5 -6.44 37.26 4.64
C ARG A 5 -7.69 36.97 5.51
N ALA A 6 -8.87 36.93 4.91
CA ALA A 6 -10.13 36.64 5.59
C ALA A 6 -10.06 35.30 6.36
N GLY A 7 -10.39 35.34 7.65
CA GLY A 7 -10.40 34.16 8.52
C GLY A 7 -9.03 33.71 9.05
N PHE A 8 -8.01 34.58 9.04
CA PHE A 8 -6.77 34.36 9.79
C PHE A 8 -6.79 35.15 11.10
N SER A 9 -6.55 34.47 12.22
CA SER A 9 -6.25 35.14 13.50
C SER A 9 -4.81 35.67 13.49
N ALA A 10 -4.51 36.64 14.36
CA ALA A 10 -3.14 37.15 14.53
C ALA A 10 -2.14 36.02 14.87
N THR A 11 -2.57 35.05 15.68
CA THR A 11 -1.79 33.85 16.00
C THR A 11 -1.56 32.93 14.81
N ALA A 12 -2.54 32.78 13.90
CA ALA A 12 -2.38 31.96 12.70
C ALA A 12 -1.35 32.57 11.73
N LEU A 13 -1.25 33.90 11.67
CA LEU A 13 -0.26 34.60 10.84
C LEU A 13 1.16 34.45 11.40
N ASP A 14 1.32 34.58 12.71
CA ASP A 14 2.59 34.30 13.38
C ASP A 14 3.01 32.83 13.19
N ASN A 15 2.08 31.89 13.35
CA ASN A 15 2.33 30.48 13.06
C ASN A 15 2.74 30.24 11.60
N LEU A 16 2.10 30.93 10.65
CA LEU A 16 2.42 30.84 9.23
C LEU A 16 3.87 31.27 8.98
N GLN A 17 4.27 32.44 9.48
CA GLN A 17 5.64 32.93 9.38
C GLN A 17 6.63 31.95 10.01
N LYS A 18 6.32 31.41 11.19
CA LYS A 18 7.17 30.43 11.88
C LYS A 18 7.32 29.11 11.10
N ILE A 19 6.24 28.61 10.49
CA ILE A 19 6.29 27.41 9.64
C ILE A 19 7.23 27.64 8.46
N ILE A 20 7.09 28.78 7.80
CA ILE A 20 7.86 29.13 6.61
C ILE A 20 9.33 29.32 6.96
N ALA A 21 9.62 30.11 8.01
CA ALA A 21 10.97 30.28 8.52
C ALA A 21 11.62 28.92 8.86
N SER A 22 10.90 28.02 9.57
CA SER A 22 11.43 26.70 9.94
C SER A 22 11.78 25.80 8.75
N LYS A 23 11.27 26.10 7.55
CA LYS A 23 11.44 25.30 6.33
C LYS A 23 11.97 26.12 5.14
N ALA A 24 12.49 27.32 5.37
CA ALA A 24 12.91 28.22 4.31
C ALA A 24 13.92 27.54 3.39
N GLU A 25 14.97 26.96 3.95
CA GLU A 25 16.00 26.22 3.19
C GLU A 25 15.44 25.08 2.33
N LEU A 26 14.40 24.39 2.81
CA LEU A 26 13.76 23.32 2.04
C LEU A 26 12.96 23.88 0.85
N PHE A 27 12.26 24.99 1.06
CA PHE A 27 11.49 25.64 0.01
C PHE A 27 12.39 26.29 -1.04
N LYS A 28 13.48 26.93 -0.62
CA LYS A 28 14.51 27.47 -1.53
C LYS A 28 15.00 26.40 -2.50
N ARG A 29 15.35 25.23 -1.98
CA ARG A 29 15.80 24.09 -2.81
C ARG A 29 14.70 23.50 -3.69
N ALA A 30 13.46 23.44 -3.20
CA ALA A 30 12.35 22.84 -3.95
C ALA A 30 11.87 23.73 -5.10
N LEU A 31 11.76 25.03 -4.84
CA LEU A 31 11.25 26.03 -5.79
C LEU A 31 12.36 26.64 -6.63
N GLY A 32 13.62 26.52 -6.21
CA GLY A 32 14.76 27.13 -6.90
C GLY A 32 14.84 28.64 -6.69
N THR A 33 14.36 29.15 -5.55
CA THR A 33 14.39 30.58 -5.22
C THR A 33 15.33 30.90 -4.06
N ASP A 34 15.92 32.09 -4.08
CA ASP A 34 16.84 32.53 -3.03
C ASP A 34 16.10 33.11 -1.80
N THR A 35 14.89 33.63 -2.01
CA THR A 35 14.03 34.25 -0.98
C THR A 35 12.68 33.55 -0.87
N VAL A 36 12.21 33.37 0.37
CA VAL A 36 10.94 32.68 0.70
C VAL A 36 10.16 33.48 1.75
N ASP A 37 10.07 34.79 1.53
CA ASP A 37 9.37 35.70 2.44
C ASP A 37 7.90 35.87 2.04
N VAL A 38 7.01 35.99 3.04
CA VAL A 38 5.58 36.28 2.80
C VAL A 38 5.33 37.75 3.06
N GLU A 39 4.80 38.42 2.04
CA GLU A 39 4.26 39.76 2.20
C GLU A 39 2.85 39.65 2.79
N VAL A 40 2.73 39.99 4.08
CA VAL A 40 1.45 40.02 4.79
C VAL A 40 0.86 41.43 4.67
N LEU A 41 -0.07 41.63 3.73
CA LEU A 41 -0.80 42.89 3.58
C LEU A 41 -2.06 42.88 4.45
N GLU A 42 -2.74 44.03 4.54
CA GLU A 42 -3.96 44.20 5.34
C GLU A 42 -5.10 43.27 4.90
N ASN A 43 -5.33 43.13 3.60
CA ASN A 43 -6.42 42.32 3.04
C ASN A 43 -5.97 41.01 2.38
N LYS A 44 -4.67 40.84 2.09
CA LYS A 44 -4.15 39.74 1.27
C LYS A 44 -2.79 39.24 1.76
N LEU A 45 -2.50 37.97 1.47
CA LEU A 45 -1.20 37.34 1.65
C LEU A 45 -0.59 37.10 0.28
N ARG A 46 0.62 37.62 0.04
CA ARG A 46 1.32 37.46 -1.23
C ARG A 46 2.55 36.58 -1.05
N PHE A 47 2.66 35.60 -1.94
CA PHE A 47 3.73 34.62 -1.99
C PHE A 47 4.50 34.81 -3.32
N PRO A 48 5.62 35.56 -3.31
CA PRO A 48 6.44 35.84 -4.48
C PRO A 48 7.42 34.71 -4.83
N TRP A 49 7.17 33.47 -4.39
CA TRP A 49 8.13 32.36 -4.47
C TRP A 49 8.06 31.54 -5.76
N PHE A 50 7.02 31.74 -6.56
CA PHE A 50 6.67 30.81 -7.63
C PHE A 50 7.04 31.41 -8.99
N THR A 51 8.01 30.80 -9.66
CA THR A 51 8.21 30.92 -11.09
C THR A 51 7.35 29.87 -11.79
N LEU A 52 6.56 30.29 -12.78
CA LEU A 52 5.77 29.37 -13.58
C LEU A 52 6.61 28.96 -14.80
N ASP A 53 7.00 27.70 -14.85
CA ASP A 53 7.81 27.12 -15.93
C ASP A 53 6.94 26.62 -17.11
N GLY A 54 5.62 26.80 -17.00
CA GLY A 54 4.64 26.35 -18.02
C GLY A 54 4.33 24.86 -17.95
N LEU A 55 4.63 24.20 -16.82
CA LEU A 55 4.36 22.79 -16.63
C LEU A 55 2.88 22.53 -16.29
N GLU A 56 2.35 21.43 -16.81
CA GLU A 56 0.97 21.02 -16.56
C GLU A 56 0.75 20.73 -15.06
N GLY A 57 -0.27 21.37 -14.48
CA GLY A 57 -0.63 21.20 -13.07
C GLY A 57 0.27 21.95 -12.07
N GLU A 58 1.19 22.81 -12.53
CA GLU A 58 2.09 23.57 -11.67
C GLU A 58 1.37 24.61 -10.81
N VAL A 59 0.50 25.41 -11.45
CA VAL A 59 -0.36 26.39 -10.79
C VAL A 59 -1.20 25.73 -9.70
N ASP A 60 -1.76 24.57 -9.99
CA ASP A 60 -2.59 23.80 -9.06
C ASP A 60 -1.77 23.22 -7.90
N ALA A 61 -0.60 22.67 -8.17
CA ALA A 61 0.33 22.17 -7.16
C ALA A 61 0.75 23.26 -6.16
N TYR A 62 1.13 24.44 -6.67
CA TYR A 62 1.51 25.58 -5.85
C TYR A 62 0.33 26.15 -5.07
N THR A 63 -0.84 26.26 -5.69
CA THR A 63 -2.06 26.70 -5.00
C THR A 63 -2.39 25.77 -3.83
N LYS A 64 -2.40 24.46 -4.07
CA LYS A 64 -2.61 23.44 -3.02
C LYS A 64 -1.57 23.54 -1.91
N LEU A 65 -0.31 23.81 -2.25
CA LEU A 65 0.76 23.93 -1.25
C LEU A 65 0.49 25.10 -0.31
N ILE A 66 0.19 26.28 -0.86
CA ILE A 66 -0.07 27.47 -0.06
C ILE A 66 -1.32 27.26 0.80
N VAL A 67 -2.40 26.73 0.23
CA VAL A 67 -3.64 26.42 0.97
C VAL A 67 -3.36 25.45 2.12
N GLY A 68 -2.58 24.39 1.88
CA GLY A 68 -2.18 23.43 2.90
C GLY A 68 -1.37 24.08 4.03
N ILE A 69 -0.40 24.94 3.71
CA ILE A 69 0.41 25.65 4.72
C ILE A 69 -0.49 26.58 5.56
N CYS A 70 -1.39 27.32 4.91
CA CYS A 70 -2.35 28.20 5.55
C CYS A 70 -3.29 27.46 6.50
N ASP A 71 -3.85 26.32 6.06
CA ASP A 71 -4.71 25.48 6.88
C ASP A 71 -3.93 24.86 8.06
N MET A 72 -2.71 24.41 7.83
CA MET A 72 -1.83 23.95 8.90
C MET A 72 -1.52 25.04 9.94
N ALA A 73 -1.31 26.29 9.51
CA ALA A 73 -1.08 27.42 10.41
C ALA A 73 -2.31 27.73 11.28
N LYS A 74 -3.52 27.54 10.75
CA LYS A 74 -4.78 27.67 11.49
C LYS A 74 -4.99 26.51 12.48
N ARG A 75 -4.64 25.28 12.10
CA ARG A 75 -4.83 24.07 12.93
C ARG A 75 -3.84 23.97 14.10
N GLN A 76 -2.61 24.46 13.94
CA GLN A 76 -1.55 24.27 14.95
C GLN A 76 -1.65 25.29 16.10
N LYS A 77 -1.74 24.80 17.34
CA LYS A 77 -1.78 25.64 18.55
C LYS A 77 -0.43 26.25 18.93
N ARG A 78 0.67 25.53 18.67
CA ARG A 78 2.04 25.99 18.96
C ARG A 78 2.96 25.61 17.80
N VAL A 79 3.67 26.60 17.27
CA VAL A 79 4.69 26.43 16.24
C VAL A 79 6.02 26.97 16.77
N VAL A 80 7.10 26.24 16.52
CA VAL A 80 8.46 26.68 16.83
C VAL A 80 9.19 26.93 15.52
N ALA A 81 9.65 28.17 15.31
CA ALA A 81 10.53 28.54 14.20
C ALA A 81 11.96 28.05 14.48
N ARG A 82 12.15 26.72 14.45
CA ARG A 82 13.49 26.13 14.54
C ARG A 82 13.83 25.51 13.21
N GLU A 83 14.76 26.15 12.51
CA GLU A 83 15.43 25.56 11.36
C GLU A 83 16.17 24.30 11.82
N ARG A 84 15.99 23.22 11.05
CA ARG A 84 16.65 21.94 11.29
C ARG A 84 17.56 21.64 10.13
N THR A 85 18.76 21.17 10.43
CA THR A 85 19.69 20.67 9.42
C THR A 85 19.02 19.55 8.63
N ILE A 86 19.00 19.70 7.31
CA ILE A 86 18.33 18.76 6.40
C ILE A 86 19.40 17.85 5.80
N THR A 87 19.33 16.55 6.14
CA THR A 87 20.23 15.53 5.58
C THR A 87 19.74 15.01 4.23
N ASN A 88 18.42 14.88 4.08
CA ASN A 88 17.76 14.41 2.87
C ASN A 88 16.53 15.27 2.58
N ASP A 89 16.64 16.10 1.53
CA ASP A 89 15.63 17.09 1.18
C ASP A 89 14.35 16.41 0.69
N LYS A 90 14.49 15.41 -0.19
CA LYS A 90 13.35 14.71 -0.80
C LYS A 90 12.50 13.97 0.23
N PHE A 91 13.13 13.33 1.22
CA PHE A 91 12.42 12.68 2.34
C PHE A 91 11.71 13.72 3.21
N THR A 92 12.43 14.78 3.62
CA THR A 92 11.89 15.83 4.48
C THR A 92 10.69 16.52 3.84
N MET A 93 10.78 16.87 2.56
CA MET A 93 9.67 17.47 1.81
C MET A 93 8.50 16.52 1.69
N ARG A 94 8.73 15.23 1.37
CA ARG A 94 7.64 14.25 1.30
C ARG A 94 6.88 14.15 2.63
N VAL A 95 7.58 14.01 3.75
CA VAL A 95 6.97 13.94 5.09
C VAL A 95 6.19 15.21 5.40
N PHE A 96 6.72 16.37 4.99
CA PHE A 96 6.02 17.64 5.12
C PHE A 96 4.72 17.68 4.32
N LEU A 97 4.74 17.27 3.05
CA LEU A 97 3.54 17.20 2.21
C LEU A 97 2.48 16.25 2.79
N ILE A 98 2.88 15.12 3.38
CA ILE A 98 1.96 14.21 4.09
C ILE A 98 1.29 14.93 5.26
N ARG A 99 2.05 15.72 6.03
CA ARG A 99 1.52 16.50 7.16
C ARG A 99 0.56 17.60 6.71
N LEU A 100 0.71 18.11 5.49
CA LEU A 100 -0.24 19.03 4.85
C LEU A 100 -1.49 18.34 4.29
N GLY A 101 -1.51 17.01 4.24
CA GLY A 101 -2.66 16.23 3.72
C GLY A 101 -2.57 15.86 2.25
N PHE A 102 -1.39 15.92 1.61
CA PHE A 102 -1.18 15.53 0.21
C PHE A 102 -1.15 13.99 0.08
N ILE A 103 -2.30 13.37 0.30
CA ILE A 103 -2.51 11.93 0.30
C ILE A 103 -3.58 11.62 -0.74
N GLY A 104 -3.28 10.74 -1.69
CA GLY A 104 -4.21 10.35 -2.75
C GLY A 104 -3.65 10.56 -4.16
N PRO A 105 -4.34 10.01 -5.18
CA PRO A 105 -3.97 10.17 -6.58
C PRO A 105 -4.09 11.63 -7.07
N GLU A 106 -5.02 12.41 -6.54
CA GLU A 106 -5.25 13.82 -6.91
C GLU A 106 -4.09 14.76 -6.55
N TYR A 107 -3.23 14.33 -5.62
CA TYR A 107 -1.99 15.02 -5.25
C TYR A 107 -0.75 14.38 -5.88
N GLN A 108 -0.89 13.40 -6.78
CA GLN A 108 0.26 12.74 -7.40
C GLN A 108 1.09 13.74 -8.22
N THR A 109 0.46 14.52 -9.09
CA THR A 109 1.13 15.54 -9.91
C THR A 109 1.82 16.58 -9.03
N ALA A 110 1.12 17.09 -8.02
CA ALA A 110 1.68 18.07 -7.09
C ALA A 110 2.89 17.52 -6.31
N ARG A 111 2.84 16.27 -5.85
CA ARG A 111 3.98 15.62 -5.17
C ARG A 111 5.16 15.43 -6.10
N THR A 112 4.93 15.00 -7.34
CA THR A 112 6.00 14.83 -8.32
C THR A 112 6.69 16.16 -8.60
N LEU A 113 5.91 17.22 -8.81
CA LEU A 113 6.42 18.55 -9.12
C LEU A 113 7.22 19.16 -7.95
N LEU A 114 6.68 19.12 -6.74
CA LEU A 114 7.34 19.69 -5.55
C LEU A 114 8.59 18.91 -5.11
N LEU A 115 8.74 17.66 -5.55
CA LEU A 115 9.90 16.81 -5.25
C LEU A 115 10.91 16.74 -6.41
N ARG A 116 10.66 17.41 -7.55
CA ARG A 116 11.46 17.27 -8.78
C ARG A 116 12.89 17.78 -8.63
N ASN A 117 13.05 18.94 -7.97
CA ASN A 117 14.33 19.63 -7.81
C ASN A 117 15.12 19.18 -6.57
N LEU A 118 14.55 18.31 -5.73
CA LEU A 118 15.14 17.93 -4.45
C LEU A 118 16.06 16.72 -4.56
N THR A 119 17.20 16.81 -3.88
CA THR A 119 18.20 15.74 -3.81
C THR A 119 17.86 14.70 -2.73
N GLY A 120 18.32 13.46 -2.96
CA GLY A 120 18.17 12.36 -2.00
C GLY A 120 17.03 11.38 -2.31
N ASN A 121 16.80 10.46 -1.37
CA ASN A 121 15.81 9.39 -1.48
C ASN A 121 14.50 9.77 -0.77
N SER A 122 13.35 9.53 -1.39
CA SER A 122 12.04 9.82 -0.79
C SER A 122 11.59 8.81 0.29
N SER A 123 12.29 7.68 0.45
CA SER A 123 11.86 6.59 1.34
C SER A 123 12.56 6.57 2.70
N TRP A 124 13.79 7.08 2.79
CA TRP A 124 14.64 6.96 3.99
C TRP A 124 15.33 8.28 4.31
N LEU A 125 15.36 8.67 5.60
CA LEU A 125 16.02 9.89 6.06
C LEU A 125 17.55 9.79 5.95
N ALA A 126 18.13 8.66 6.35
CA ALA A 126 19.55 8.39 6.26
C ALA A 126 19.81 6.89 6.04
N GLY A 127 20.88 6.57 5.31
CA GLY A 127 21.32 5.20 5.01
C GLY A 127 20.47 4.47 3.97
N PRO A 128 21.01 3.40 3.37
CA PRO A 128 20.20 2.46 2.60
C PRO A 128 19.17 1.80 3.53
N PRO A 129 18.02 1.32 2.99
CA PRO A 129 17.10 0.49 3.76
C PRO A 129 17.90 -0.55 4.54
N PRO A 130 17.62 -0.78 5.85
CA PRO A 130 18.26 -1.87 6.57
C PRO A 130 18.11 -3.09 5.68
N GLU A 131 19.25 -3.71 5.31
CA GLU A 131 19.27 -4.79 4.32
C GLU A 131 18.12 -5.70 4.69
N ARG A 132 17.13 -5.79 3.79
CA ARG A 132 15.93 -6.60 4.00
C ARG A 132 16.51 -7.99 4.13
N ARG A 133 16.85 -8.39 5.35
CA ARG A 133 17.61 -9.61 5.68
C ARG A 133 16.91 -10.63 4.88
N SER A 134 17.55 -11.06 3.80
CA SER A 134 16.84 -11.73 2.73
C SER A 134 16.33 -13.01 3.36
N ARG A 135 15.08 -13.00 3.85
CA ARG A 135 14.36 -14.21 4.27
C ARG A 135 14.21 -15.16 3.07
N ARG A 136 14.71 -14.76 1.89
CA ARG A 136 14.92 -15.53 0.68
C ARG A 136 16.29 -16.26 0.56
N ARG A 137 17.32 -16.00 1.38
CA ARG A 137 18.60 -16.75 1.30
C ARG A 137 18.72 -17.94 2.24
N ASN A 138 17.73 -18.22 3.08
CA ASN A 138 17.68 -19.50 3.79
C ASN A 138 16.27 -20.05 4.04
N ARG A 139 15.30 -19.71 3.19
CA ARG A 139 14.39 -20.79 2.77
C ARG A 139 15.30 -21.65 1.90
N LYS A 140 15.79 -22.77 2.43
CA LYS A 140 16.16 -23.92 1.60
C LYS A 140 15.20 -23.90 0.42
N ARG A 141 15.69 -23.90 -0.83
CA ARG A 141 14.81 -24.11 -1.98
C ARG A 141 13.98 -25.34 -1.63
N VAL A 142 12.76 -25.13 -1.16
CA VAL A 142 11.81 -26.21 -1.07
C VAL A 142 11.69 -26.58 -2.53
N PRO A 143 11.99 -27.83 -2.92
CA PRO A 143 11.72 -28.26 -4.29
C PRO A 143 10.30 -27.80 -4.62
N PRO A 144 10.03 -27.36 -5.86
CA PRO A 144 8.67 -27.02 -6.26
C PRO A 144 7.78 -28.14 -5.70
N PRO A 145 6.69 -27.82 -4.97
CA PRO A 145 5.78 -28.86 -4.52
C PRO A 145 5.51 -29.72 -5.75
N PRO A 146 5.60 -31.06 -5.64
CA PRO A 146 5.31 -31.93 -6.78
C PRO A 146 4.00 -31.40 -7.36
N LEU A 147 4.01 -31.11 -8.66
CA LEU A 147 2.89 -30.51 -9.40
C LEU A 147 1.61 -31.01 -8.76
N SER A 148 0.91 -30.13 -8.04
CA SER A 148 -0.34 -30.50 -7.39
C SER A 148 -1.15 -31.20 -8.46
N PRO A 149 -1.56 -32.48 -8.28
CA PRO A 149 -2.31 -33.16 -9.31
C PRO A 149 -3.52 -32.29 -9.61
N THR A 150 -3.57 -31.76 -10.84
CA THR A 150 -4.65 -30.92 -11.32
C THR A 150 -5.94 -31.66 -10.97
N LEU A 151 -6.69 -31.13 -10.01
CA LEU A 151 -7.96 -31.73 -9.63
C LEU A 151 -8.80 -31.80 -10.92
N PRO A 152 -9.26 -32.98 -11.35
CA PRO A 152 -9.86 -33.18 -12.66
C PRO A 152 -11.34 -32.78 -12.61
N PHE A 153 -11.64 -31.56 -12.13
CA PHE A 153 -12.99 -31.02 -12.23
C PHE A 153 -13.17 -30.41 -13.62
N ALA A 154 -13.38 -31.28 -14.60
CA ALA A 154 -13.94 -30.88 -15.88
C ALA A 154 -15.38 -30.39 -15.69
N LYS A 155 -15.80 -29.38 -16.46
CA LYS A 155 -17.19 -28.87 -16.45
C LYS A 155 -18.15 -30.00 -16.81
N GLY A 156 -19.00 -30.40 -15.85
CA GLY A 156 -20.03 -31.43 -16.01
C GLY A 156 -19.91 -32.65 -15.09
N CYS A 157 -18.85 -32.77 -14.29
CA CYS A 157 -18.69 -33.89 -13.35
C CYS A 157 -19.31 -33.58 -11.98
N ASN A 158 -19.98 -34.56 -11.36
CA ASN A 158 -20.48 -34.46 -9.99
C ASN A 158 -19.29 -34.26 -9.03
N LEU A 159 -19.36 -33.22 -8.19
CA LEU A 159 -18.24 -32.82 -7.31
C LEU A 159 -17.74 -33.98 -6.43
N LEU A 160 -18.67 -34.79 -5.91
CA LEU A 160 -18.35 -35.96 -5.08
C LEU A 160 -17.62 -37.06 -5.85
N GLU A 161 -18.00 -37.32 -7.11
CA GLU A 161 -17.34 -38.35 -7.94
C GLU A 161 -15.92 -37.91 -8.33
N GLY A 162 -15.74 -36.64 -8.70
CA GLY A 162 -14.42 -36.11 -8.99
C GLY A 162 -13.51 -36.10 -7.75
N LEU A 163 -14.05 -35.78 -6.57
CA LEU A 163 -13.31 -35.85 -5.31
C LEU A 163 -12.94 -37.29 -4.94
N ALA A 164 -13.85 -38.25 -5.11
CA ALA A 164 -13.60 -39.66 -4.84
C ALA A 164 -12.54 -40.25 -5.77
N ALA A 165 -12.64 -39.98 -7.08
CA ALA A 165 -11.65 -40.44 -8.07
C ALA A 165 -10.28 -39.83 -7.78
N TRP A 166 -10.22 -38.54 -7.46
CA TRP A 166 -8.98 -37.87 -7.12
C TRP A 166 -8.36 -38.38 -5.82
N LEU A 167 -9.16 -38.58 -4.75
CA LEU A 167 -8.68 -39.14 -3.48
C LEU A 167 -8.12 -40.54 -3.70
N THR A 168 -8.85 -41.40 -4.42
CA THR A 168 -8.41 -42.77 -4.73
C THR A 168 -7.14 -42.78 -5.59
N SER A 169 -6.97 -41.82 -6.49
CA SER A 169 -5.77 -41.70 -7.34
C SER A 169 -4.58 -41.04 -6.63
N SER A 170 -4.82 -40.14 -5.68
CA SER A 170 -3.79 -39.31 -5.05
C SER A 170 -3.38 -39.79 -3.66
N GLY A 171 -4.22 -40.61 -3.01
CA GLY A 171 -3.98 -41.20 -1.70
C GLY A 171 -3.60 -42.68 -1.76
N THR A 172 -3.31 -43.26 -0.60
CA THR A 172 -3.03 -44.71 -0.47
C THR A 172 -4.28 -45.43 -0.01
N ILE A 173 -4.77 -46.41 -0.79
CA ILE A 173 -5.94 -47.22 -0.43
C ILE A 173 -5.55 -48.14 0.75
N LEU A 174 -6.26 -48.00 1.87
CA LEU A 174 -6.08 -48.82 3.07
C LEU A 174 -7.02 -50.03 3.07
N SER A 175 -8.26 -49.87 2.60
CA SER A 175 -9.25 -50.93 2.52
C SER A 175 -10.25 -50.66 1.41
N ASP A 176 -10.74 -51.70 0.75
CA ASP A 176 -11.79 -51.64 -0.26
C ASP A 176 -12.79 -52.76 0.03
N GLU A 177 -13.94 -52.39 0.59
CA GLU A 177 -14.97 -53.33 1.02
C GLU A 177 -16.17 -53.21 0.09
N GLN A 178 -16.51 -54.30 -0.59
CA GLN A 178 -17.62 -54.35 -1.53
C GLN A 178 -18.69 -55.30 -1.00
N ARG A 179 -19.90 -54.76 -0.83
CA ARG A 179 -21.07 -55.51 -0.37
C ARG A 179 -22.22 -55.30 -1.35
N SER A 180 -22.56 -56.35 -2.09
CA SER A 180 -23.67 -56.36 -3.04
C SER A 180 -24.79 -57.28 -2.56
N ASN A 181 -26.04 -56.84 -2.68
CA ASN A 181 -27.24 -57.67 -2.56
C ASN A 181 -28.06 -57.58 -3.87
N GLU A 182 -29.13 -58.37 -4.03
CA GLU A 182 -29.96 -58.44 -5.24
C GLU A 182 -30.51 -57.09 -5.75
N TYR A 183 -30.58 -56.06 -4.88
CA TYR A 183 -31.16 -54.76 -5.20
C TYR A 183 -30.19 -53.57 -5.14
N THR A 184 -29.01 -53.68 -4.52
CA THR A 184 -28.03 -52.56 -4.40
C THR A 184 -26.60 -53.08 -4.25
N GLY A 185 -25.66 -52.39 -4.90
CA GLY A 185 -24.21 -52.60 -4.75
C GLY A 185 -23.55 -51.46 -3.97
N VAL A 186 -23.09 -51.71 -2.74
CA VAL A 186 -22.37 -50.72 -1.93
C VAL A 186 -20.88 -51.02 -1.93
N ARG A 187 -20.05 -50.03 -2.23
CA ARG A 187 -18.59 -50.11 -2.15
C ARG A 187 -18.06 -49.02 -1.23
N ILE A 188 -17.22 -49.41 -0.28
CA ILE A 188 -16.63 -48.51 0.71
C ILE A 188 -15.11 -48.58 0.58
N VAL A 189 -14.51 -47.47 0.16
CA VAL A 189 -13.05 -47.35 -0.01
C VAL A 189 -12.49 -46.43 1.05
N THR A 190 -11.55 -46.93 1.86
CA THR A 190 -10.80 -46.12 2.82
C THR A 190 -9.46 -45.73 2.21
N VAL A 191 -9.18 -44.43 2.13
CA VAL A 191 -7.98 -43.86 1.54
C VAL A 191 -7.25 -42.97 2.55
N ARG A 192 -5.94 -43.13 2.67
CA ARG A 192 -5.09 -42.26 3.49
C ARG A 192 -4.48 -41.14 2.65
N TRP A 193 -4.65 -39.90 3.10
CA TRP A 193 -4.09 -38.72 2.44
C TRP A 193 -3.71 -37.65 3.48
N GLN A 194 -2.53 -37.02 3.35
CA GLN A 194 -1.98 -36.05 4.32
C GLN A 194 -2.06 -36.45 5.81
N ASN A 195 -1.82 -37.74 6.11
CA ASN A 195 -1.91 -38.32 7.45
C ASN A 195 -3.32 -38.35 8.07
N GLN A 196 -4.36 -38.18 7.26
CA GLN A 196 -5.77 -38.35 7.61
C GLN A 196 -6.38 -39.50 6.78
N ASN A 197 -7.40 -40.16 7.32
CA ASN A 197 -8.11 -41.24 6.64
C ASN A 197 -9.44 -40.70 6.11
N TYR A 198 -9.81 -41.10 4.90
CA TYR A 198 -11.05 -40.72 4.26
C TYR A 198 -11.79 -41.98 3.83
N ARG A 199 -13.09 -42.03 4.09
CA ARG A 199 -13.97 -43.14 3.77
C ARG A 199 -14.94 -42.69 2.67
N ILE A 200 -14.82 -43.29 1.51
CA ILE A 200 -15.61 -43.01 0.31
C ILE A 200 -16.68 -44.09 0.21
N ILE A 201 -17.95 -43.71 0.18
CA ILE A 201 -19.10 -44.60 0.09
C ILE A 201 -19.73 -44.44 -1.29
N GLN A 202 -19.77 -45.53 -2.05
CA GLN A 202 -20.37 -45.62 -3.37
C GLN A 202 -21.56 -46.56 -3.33
N VAL A 203 -22.67 -46.17 -3.97
CA VAL A 203 -23.88 -47.00 -4.14
C VAL A 203 -24.18 -47.06 -5.64
N ASP A 204 -24.32 -48.28 -6.16
CA ASP A 204 -24.57 -48.57 -7.58
C ASP A 204 -23.59 -47.86 -8.53
N GLY A 205 -22.33 -47.76 -8.10
CA GLY A 205 -21.23 -47.14 -8.85
C GLY A 205 -21.11 -45.62 -8.72
N MET A 206 -22.06 -44.94 -8.07
CA MET A 206 -22.04 -43.49 -7.84
C MET A 206 -21.52 -43.15 -6.45
N THR A 207 -20.74 -42.08 -6.33
CA THR A 207 -20.23 -41.64 -5.01
C THR A 207 -21.31 -40.88 -4.24
N CYS A 208 -21.80 -41.47 -3.17
CA CYS A 208 -22.84 -40.87 -2.32
C CYS A 208 -22.26 -40.01 -1.20
N LYS A 209 -21.12 -40.42 -0.62
CA LYS A 209 -20.56 -39.73 0.55
C LYS A 209 -19.05 -39.91 0.66
N ILE A 210 -18.38 -38.88 1.15
CA ILE A 210 -16.97 -38.92 1.55
C ILE A 210 -16.89 -38.38 2.97
N GLU A 211 -16.38 -39.18 3.90
CA GLU A 211 -16.22 -38.81 5.30
C GLU A 211 -14.74 -38.83 5.68
N GLN A 212 -14.32 -37.94 6.56
CA GLN A 212 -13.03 -38.05 7.22
C GLN A 212 -13.17 -38.95 8.46
N ALA A 213 -12.34 -39.98 8.55
CA ALA A 213 -12.28 -40.93 9.65
C ALA A 213 -11.23 -40.56 10.70
#